data_AF-A0A165RDA1-F1
#
_entry.id   AF-A0A165RDA1-F1
#
_cell.length_a   1.000
_cell.length_b   1.000
_cell.length_c   1.000
_cell.angle_alpha   90.00
_cell.angle_beta   90.00
_cell.angle_gamma   90.00
#
_symmetry.space_group_name_H-M   'P 1'
#
loop_
_entity.id
_entity.type
_entity.pdbx_description
1 polymer ?
#
loop_
_entity_poly.entity_id
_entity_poly.type
_entity_poly.pdbx_seq_one_letter_code
_entity_poly.pdbx_strand_id
1 'polypeptide(L)'
;MFSSLIQPSIVSLFSSTNTDPLALFSAHTDSQLPSDSFIHLLNDSKPEPAPDCPASLISPAPVSTNVEEKGYSLCQTVLHIQSPTIRTTYIRCPPGGSTEHLGLKHPWMHIQVRDMGREWSFEVGVVDKGERQGVIRCSTFQQNPGLTLSNPPLLHLPLSFPSSSPHKLTTWSTVVLNLASLLAHFTSPSLLEPAYERSQAGGQSGSIVSLPNGPYSHVSYVKVYATCRLRRIWFSEAGSGQRIPWEMHLYATE
;
A
#
# COMPACT_ATOMS: atom_id res chain seq x y z
N MET A 1 13.51 1.79 13.78
CA MET A 1 12.90 3.14 13.79
C MET A 1 11.99 3.41 14.99
N PHE A 2 10.80 2.80 15.12
CA PHE A 2 9.80 3.19 16.14
C PHE A 2 9.63 2.20 17.30
N SER A 3 10.45 1.15 17.37
CA SER A 3 10.29 0.03 18.33
C SER A 3 10.49 0.43 19.79
N SER A 4 11.35 1.43 20.06
CA SER A 4 11.68 1.93 21.41
C SER A 4 10.80 3.11 21.86
N LEU A 5 9.94 3.63 20.98
CA LEU A 5 9.08 4.77 21.30
C LEU A 5 7.76 4.32 21.94
N ILE A 6 7.17 5.22 22.74
CA ILE A 6 5.80 5.06 23.22
C ILE A 6 4.87 5.24 22.02
N GLN A 7 4.12 4.19 21.68
CA GLN A 7 3.22 4.18 20.54
C GLN A 7 1.80 4.47 21.02
N PRO A 8 1.19 5.61 20.65
CA PRO A 8 -0.22 5.88 20.95
C PRO A 8 -1.13 4.91 20.20
N SER A 9 -2.42 4.90 20.53
CA SER A 9 -3.40 3.99 19.91
C SER A 9 -3.56 4.16 18.40
N ILE A 10 -3.20 5.34 17.86
CA ILE A 10 -3.17 5.65 16.44
C ILE A 10 -1.84 6.34 16.11
N VAL A 11 -1.14 5.85 15.08
CA VAL A 11 0.11 6.43 14.57
C VAL A 11 -0.01 6.71 13.08
N SER A 12 0.17 7.97 12.69
CA SER A 12 0.24 8.37 11.27
C SER A 12 1.66 8.16 10.74
N LEU A 13 1.81 7.29 9.74
CA LEU A 13 3.09 7.06 9.07
C LEU A 13 3.31 8.06 7.91
N PHE A 14 2.26 8.35 7.15
CA PHE A 14 2.31 9.24 5.99
C PHE A 14 1.10 10.17 5.98
N SER A 15 1.34 11.45 5.69
CA SER A 15 0.31 12.47 5.46
C SER A 15 0.78 13.40 4.35
N SER A 16 0.04 13.48 3.24
CA SER A 16 0.38 14.33 2.10
C SER A 16 0.34 15.83 2.40
N THR A 17 -0.29 16.23 3.51
CA THR A 17 -0.36 17.62 3.98
C THR A 17 0.75 17.99 4.98
N ASN A 18 1.70 17.09 5.24
CA ASN A 18 2.85 17.41 6.08
C ASN A 18 3.82 18.35 5.34
N THR A 19 4.68 19.07 6.07
CA THR A 19 5.72 19.93 5.48
C THR A 19 6.74 19.14 4.68
N ASP A 20 7.11 17.96 5.18
CA ASP A 20 7.91 16.97 4.46
C ASP A 20 7.22 15.58 4.53
N PRO A 21 6.31 15.28 3.58
CA PRO A 21 5.58 14.01 3.56
C PRO A 21 6.46 12.78 3.37
N LEU A 22 7.64 12.92 2.76
CA LEU A 22 8.52 11.81 2.40
C LEU A 22 9.76 11.71 3.30
N ALA A 23 9.85 12.48 4.39
CA ALA A 23 10.96 12.46 5.34
C ALA A 23 11.40 11.05 5.79
N LEU A 24 10.45 10.12 5.96
CA LEU A 24 10.68 8.74 6.40
C LEU A 24 10.74 7.73 5.25
N PHE A 25 10.56 8.18 4.01
CA PHE A 25 10.38 7.35 2.83
C PHE A 25 11.56 7.52 1.86
N SER A 26 12.05 6.42 1.31
CA SER A 26 12.80 6.48 0.05
C SER A 26 11.82 6.45 -1.12
N ALA A 27 12.00 7.37 -2.07
CA ALA A 27 11.33 7.34 -3.37
C ALA A 27 12.25 6.68 -4.41
N HIS A 28 11.67 5.82 -5.24
CA HIS A 28 12.35 5.22 -6.39
C HIS A 28 11.48 5.44 -7.62
N THR A 29 12.07 5.91 -8.70
CA THR A 29 11.40 6.16 -9.99
C THR A 29 12.17 5.48 -11.11
N ASP A 30 11.45 5.08 -12.16
CA ASP A 30 12.05 4.51 -13.36
C ASP A 30 12.74 5.60 -14.20
N SER A 31 14.07 5.58 -14.24
CA SER A 31 14.87 6.56 -14.99
C SER A 31 14.79 6.37 -16.51
N GLN A 32 14.29 5.23 -17.00
CA GLN A 32 14.14 4.98 -18.43
C GLN A 32 12.89 5.63 -19.02
N LEU A 33 11.92 6.02 -18.18
CA LEU A 33 10.61 6.56 -18.61
C LEU A 33 10.27 7.86 -17.87
N PRO A 34 11.09 8.94 -17.99
CA PRO A 34 10.90 10.16 -17.21
C PRO A 34 9.60 10.92 -17.52
N SER A 35 8.97 10.69 -18.68
CA SER A 35 7.67 11.27 -19.05
C SER A 35 6.48 10.65 -18.32
N ASP A 36 6.63 9.39 -17.90
CA ASP A 36 5.52 8.58 -17.39
C ASP A 36 5.75 8.12 -15.94
N SER A 37 7.02 8.10 -15.49
CA SER A 37 7.46 7.60 -14.19
C SER A 37 7.96 8.72 -13.29
N PHE A 38 7.10 9.19 -12.40
CA PHE A 38 7.45 10.26 -11.46
C PHE A 38 6.60 10.19 -10.18
N ILE A 39 7.08 10.91 -9.17
CA ILE A 39 6.43 11.08 -7.87
C ILE A 39 6.34 12.58 -7.62
N HIS A 40 5.12 13.08 -7.39
CA HIS A 40 4.88 14.52 -7.29
C HIS A 40 3.71 14.85 -6.36
N LEU A 41 3.78 15.97 -5.66
CA LEU A 41 2.68 16.49 -4.83
C LEU A 41 1.83 17.44 -5.68
N LEU A 42 0.53 17.18 -5.73
CA LEU A 42 -0.44 18.02 -6.45
C LEU A 42 -1.76 18.11 -5.69
N ASN A 43 -2.58 19.10 -5.99
CA ASN A 43 -3.94 19.17 -5.47
C ASN A 43 -4.89 18.24 -6.25
N ASP A 44 -5.70 17.48 -5.51
CA ASP A 44 -6.52 16.43 -6.11
C ASP A 44 -7.69 16.96 -6.97
N SER A 45 -8.24 18.14 -6.66
CA SER A 45 -9.31 18.80 -7.44
C SER A 45 -8.76 19.61 -8.61
N LYS A 46 -7.68 20.34 -8.38
CA LYS A 46 -6.93 21.08 -9.42
C LYS A 46 -5.50 20.56 -9.41
N PRO A 47 -5.05 19.77 -10.40
CA PRO A 47 -3.75 19.08 -10.40
C PRO A 47 -2.58 20.06 -10.61
N GLU A 48 -2.41 20.95 -9.64
CA GLU A 48 -1.39 21.96 -9.53
C GLU A 48 -0.57 21.71 -8.25
N PRO A 49 0.75 21.95 -8.27
CA PRO A 49 1.53 22.35 -9.44
C PRO A 49 1.61 21.23 -10.48
N ALA A 50 1.69 21.61 -11.76
CA ALA A 50 1.96 20.66 -12.84
C ALA A 50 3.33 19.98 -12.60
N PRO A 51 3.52 18.72 -13.03
CA PRO A 51 4.81 18.08 -12.89
C PRO A 51 5.83 18.71 -13.84
N ASP A 52 7.11 18.62 -13.49
CA ASP A 52 8.17 19.15 -14.33
C ASP A 52 8.28 18.40 -15.66
N CYS A 53 8.55 19.12 -16.75
CA CYS A 53 8.81 18.51 -18.06
C CYS A 53 9.94 17.46 -17.95
N PRO A 54 9.82 16.25 -18.54
CA PRO A 54 8.86 15.82 -19.57
C PRO A 54 7.61 15.10 -19.04
N ALA A 55 7.33 15.16 -17.74
CA ALA A 55 6.27 14.37 -17.12
C ALA A 55 4.87 14.77 -17.59
N SER A 56 4.00 13.77 -17.81
CA SER A 56 2.60 13.95 -18.19
C SER A 56 1.66 13.24 -17.22
N LEU A 57 0.64 13.94 -16.73
CA LEU A 57 -0.30 13.40 -15.73
C LEU A 57 -1.39 12.53 -16.36
N ILE A 58 -1.58 11.33 -15.83
CA ILE A 58 -2.78 10.53 -16.12
C ILE A 58 -4.00 11.05 -15.35
N SER A 59 -5.19 10.86 -15.92
CA SER A 59 -6.46 11.16 -15.24
C SER A 59 -6.93 9.97 -14.38
N PRO A 60 -7.67 10.23 -13.28
CA PRO A 60 -8.32 9.19 -12.49
C PRO A 60 -9.36 8.38 -13.27
N ALA A 61 -9.77 7.23 -12.73
CA ALA A 61 -10.85 6.42 -13.32
C ALA A 61 -12.17 7.21 -13.38
N PRO A 62 -12.99 7.04 -14.42
CA PRO A 62 -14.33 7.64 -14.45
C PRO A 62 -15.22 7.01 -13.37
N VAL A 63 -16.11 7.81 -12.80
CA VAL A 63 -16.99 7.37 -11.72
C VAL A 63 -18.27 6.74 -12.25
N SER A 64 -18.72 7.15 -13.45
CA SER A 64 -19.86 6.57 -14.16
C SER A 64 -19.47 6.14 -15.58
N THR A 65 -20.23 5.21 -16.15
CA THR A 65 -20.08 4.76 -17.56
C THR A 65 -20.68 5.72 -18.58
N ASN A 66 -21.52 6.66 -18.14
CA ASN A 66 -22.38 7.45 -19.03
C ASN A 66 -21.92 8.91 -19.16
N VAL A 67 -21.08 9.39 -18.24
CA VAL A 67 -20.48 10.73 -18.27
C VAL A 67 -19.05 10.61 -17.75
N GLU A 68 -18.07 11.28 -18.38
CA GLU A 68 -16.69 11.43 -17.90
C GLU A 68 -16.60 12.28 -16.60
N GLU A 69 -17.52 12.09 -15.68
CA GLU A 69 -17.49 12.71 -14.37
C GLU A 69 -16.44 12.00 -13.51
N LYS A 70 -15.46 12.77 -13.05
CA LYS A 70 -14.36 12.32 -12.19
C LYS A 70 -14.78 12.10 -10.72
N GLY A 71 -16.09 12.16 -10.44
CA GLY A 71 -16.70 12.23 -9.12
C GLY A 71 -16.13 13.34 -8.24
N TYR A 72 -16.51 13.35 -6.97
CA TYR A 72 -15.94 14.25 -5.98
C TYR A 72 -14.44 13.99 -5.80
N SER A 73 -13.68 15.06 -5.97
CA SER A 73 -12.26 15.17 -5.64
C SER A 73 -12.07 15.77 -4.24
N LEU A 74 -10.89 15.59 -3.67
CA LEU A 74 -10.47 16.30 -2.47
C LEU A 74 -9.86 17.65 -2.86
N CYS A 75 -10.24 18.75 -2.22
CA CYS A 75 -9.50 20.01 -2.33
C CYS A 75 -8.28 20.00 -1.39
N GLN A 76 -7.40 19.01 -1.54
CA GLN A 76 -6.22 18.81 -0.71
C GLN A 76 -5.01 18.35 -1.53
N THR A 77 -3.82 18.65 -1.04
CA THR A 77 -2.56 18.11 -1.57
C THR A 77 -2.51 16.61 -1.36
N VAL A 78 -2.18 15.87 -2.40
CA VAL A 78 -2.01 14.41 -2.42
C VAL A 78 -0.72 14.05 -3.14
N LEU A 79 -0.15 12.91 -2.79
CA LEU A 79 1.04 12.38 -3.45
C LEU A 79 0.62 11.55 -4.65
N HIS A 80 0.95 12.00 -5.85
CA HIS A 80 0.75 11.28 -7.09
C HIS A 80 2.00 10.45 -7.40
N ILE A 81 1.83 9.15 -7.56
CA ILE A 81 2.89 8.21 -7.94
C ILE A 81 2.46 7.58 -9.25
N GLN A 82 3.25 7.72 -10.31
CA GLN A 82 2.90 7.26 -11.65
C GLN A 82 4.03 6.44 -12.26
N SER A 83 3.67 5.38 -12.99
CA SER A 83 4.57 4.61 -13.85
C SER A 83 3.75 3.62 -14.69
N PRO A 84 4.11 3.35 -15.95
CA PRO A 84 3.54 2.23 -16.69
C PRO A 84 4.05 0.88 -16.15
N THR A 85 5.20 0.88 -15.47
CA THR A 85 5.83 -0.31 -14.87
C THR A 85 5.71 -0.23 -13.35
N ILE A 86 4.72 -0.92 -12.79
CA ILE A 86 4.38 -0.86 -11.34
C ILE A 86 5.60 -1.11 -10.46
N ARG A 87 6.44 -2.09 -10.80
CA ARG A 87 7.54 -2.55 -9.94
C ARG A 87 8.70 -1.56 -9.83
N THR A 88 8.87 -0.66 -10.81
CA THR A 88 10.05 0.22 -10.92
C THR A 88 9.83 1.60 -10.31
N THR A 89 8.60 1.98 -9.98
CA THR A 89 8.32 3.25 -9.29
C THR A 89 7.52 3.00 -8.01
N TYR A 90 8.05 3.44 -6.87
CA TYR A 90 7.45 3.22 -5.56
C TYR A 90 8.02 4.17 -4.50
N ILE A 91 7.32 4.27 -3.38
CA ILE A 91 7.87 4.78 -2.12
C ILE A 91 7.98 3.64 -1.10
N ARG A 92 8.98 3.69 -0.22
CA ARG A 92 9.17 2.70 0.84
C ARG A 92 9.60 3.36 2.15
N CYS A 93 8.99 2.95 3.25
CA CYS A 93 9.40 3.30 4.61
C CYS A 93 9.60 2.01 5.43
N PRO A 94 10.74 1.81 6.08
CA PRO A 94 11.95 2.65 6.06
C PRO A 94 12.61 2.74 4.67
N PRO A 95 13.52 3.69 4.43
CA PRO A 95 14.29 3.77 3.19
C PRO A 95 14.96 2.44 2.82
N GLY A 96 15.05 2.13 1.53
CA GLY A 96 15.72 0.91 1.03
C GLY A 96 17.17 0.81 1.52
N GLY A 97 17.61 -0.38 1.92
CA GLY A 97 18.94 -0.62 2.48
C GLY A 97 19.07 -0.38 3.98
N SER A 98 18.04 0.18 4.64
CA SER A 98 17.96 0.20 6.10
C SER A 98 17.90 -1.23 6.65
N THR A 99 18.79 -1.54 7.59
CA THR A 99 18.72 -2.77 8.39
C THR A 99 17.64 -2.68 9.48
N GLU A 100 17.14 -1.48 9.75
CA GLU A 100 16.10 -1.28 10.75
C GLU A 100 14.71 -1.58 10.21
N HIS A 101 13.89 -2.18 11.08
CA HIS A 101 12.45 -2.29 10.91
C HIS A 101 11.73 -1.01 11.33
N LEU A 102 10.55 -0.81 10.76
CA LEU A 102 9.63 0.24 11.15
C LEU A 102 9.27 0.13 12.65
N GLY A 103 8.90 -1.07 13.11
CA GLY A 103 8.71 -1.35 14.54
C GLY A 103 7.35 -0.92 15.10
N LEU A 104 6.36 -0.62 14.25
CA LEU A 104 4.99 -0.31 14.68
C LEU A 104 4.26 -1.59 15.09
N LYS A 105 3.68 -1.61 16.30
CA LYS A 105 3.07 -2.81 16.93
C LYS A 105 1.56 -2.91 16.70
N HIS A 106 0.96 -1.92 16.05
CA HIS A 106 -0.47 -1.88 15.77
C HIS A 106 -0.89 -3.01 14.82
N PRO A 107 -2.01 -3.70 15.11
CA PRO A 107 -2.50 -4.78 14.26
C PRO A 107 -3.27 -4.28 13.03
N TRP A 108 -3.80 -3.06 13.03
CA TRP A 108 -4.54 -2.50 11.90
C TRP A 108 -3.71 -1.49 11.12
N MET A 109 -3.70 -1.65 9.80
CA MET A 109 -3.14 -0.68 8.85
C MET A 109 -4.25 -0.11 7.99
N HIS A 110 -4.17 1.19 7.73
CA HIS A 110 -5.11 1.91 6.89
C HIS A 110 -4.35 2.71 5.84
N ILE A 111 -4.84 2.69 4.60
CA ILE A 111 -4.29 3.45 3.48
C ILE A 111 -5.41 4.13 2.71
N GLN A 112 -5.29 5.45 2.55
CA GLN A 112 -6.21 6.26 1.75
C GLN A 112 -5.62 6.52 0.38
N VAL A 113 -6.29 5.97 -0.62
CA VAL A 113 -5.81 5.94 -2.00
C VAL A 113 -6.94 6.28 -2.97
N ARG A 114 -6.60 6.96 -4.06
CA ARG A 114 -7.49 7.19 -5.20
C ARG A 114 -7.21 6.18 -6.30
N ASP A 115 -8.27 5.55 -6.80
CA ASP A 115 -8.22 4.69 -7.97
C ASP A 115 -7.95 5.50 -9.25
N MET A 116 -6.87 5.16 -9.96
CA MET A 116 -6.43 5.80 -11.19
C MET A 116 -6.81 5.01 -12.45
N GLY A 117 -7.63 3.96 -12.32
CA GLY A 117 -8.14 3.18 -13.46
C GLY A 117 -7.09 2.27 -14.09
N ARG A 118 -6.03 1.97 -13.33
CA ARG A 118 -4.89 1.16 -13.75
C ARG A 118 -4.50 0.21 -12.63
N GLU A 119 -3.64 -0.74 -12.96
CA GLU A 119 -3.12 -1.69 -11.99
C GLU A 119 -2.35 -1.01 -10.86
N TRP A 120 -2.59 -1.45 -9.63
CA TRP A 120 -1.99 -0.90 -8.43
C TRP A 120 -1.67 -2.00 -7.42
N SER A 121 -0.63 -1.78 -6.61
CA SER A 121 -0.29 -2.67 -5.51
C SER A 121 0.43 -1.96 -4.38
N PHE A 122 0.42 -2.57 -3.20
CA PHE A 122 1.26 -2.17 -2.07
C PHE A 122 1.68 -3.40 -1.27
N GLU A 123 2.72 -3.23 -0.46
CA GLU A 123 3.29 -4.25 0.40
C GLU A 123 3.46 -3.77 1.82
N VAL A 124 3.33 -4.71 2.74
CA VAL A 124 3.60 -4.54 4.15
C VAL A 124 4.44 -5.72 4.61
N GLY A 125 5.64 -5.42 5.10
CA GLY A 125 6.45 -6.40 5.80
C GLY A 125 5.94 -6.57 7.23
N VAL A 126 5.74 -7.82 7.65
CA VAL A 126 5.26 -8.18 8.98
C VAL A 126 6.22 -9.14 9.65
N VAL A 127 6.31 -9.05 10.98
CA VAL A 127 7.17 -9.90 11.80
C VAL A 127 6.34 -10.53 12.92
N ASP A 128 6.56 -11.81 13.17
CA ASP A 128 5.98 -12.51 14.31
C ASP A 128 6.83 -12.37 15.59
N LYS A 129 6.33 -12.80 16.75
CA LYS A 129 7.10 -12.75 18.02
C LYS A 129 8.30 -13.71 18.05
N GLY A 130 8.41 -14.61 17.08
CA GLY A 130 9.57 -15.46 16.86
C GLY A 130 10.60 -14.85 15.91
N GLU A 131 10.48 -13.56 15.58
CA GLU A 131 11.35 -12.81 14.67
C GLU A 131 11.38 -13.36 13.23
N ARG A 132 10.33 -14.07 12.82
CA ARG A 132 10.17 -14.54 11.44
C ARG A 132 9.40 -13.51 10.62
N GLN A 133 9.90 -13.25 9.43
CA GLN A 133 9.39 -12.21 8.55
C GLN A 133 8.47 -12.78 7.49
N GLY A 134 7.45 -12.01 7.10
CA GLY A 134 6.62 -12.28 5.95
C GLY A 134 6.27 -10.98 5.25
N VAL A 135 5.88 -11.07 3.99
CA VAL A 135 5.43 -9.93 3.18
C VAL A 135 4.00 -10.16 2.79
N ILE A 136 3.13 -9.21 3.10
CA ILE A 136 1.76 -9.18 2.62
C ILE A 136 1.71 -8.18 1.48
N ARG A 137 1.36 -8.65 0.27
CA ARG A 137 1.14 -7.80 -0.90
C ARG A 137 -0.34 -7.83 -1.26
N CYS A 138 -0.94 -6.65 -1.43
CA CYS A 138 -2.28 -6.52 -1.99
C CYS A 138 -2.17 -5.87 -3.37
N SER A 139 -2.88 -6.40 -4.38
CA SER A 139 -2.84 -5.84 -5.73
C SER A 139 -4.13 -6.03 -6.51
N THR A 140 -4.38 -5.14 -7.47
CA THR A 140 -5.58 -5.19 -8.31
C THR A 140 -5.55 -6.20 -9.47
N PHE A 141 -4.38 -6.77 -9.76
CA PHE A 141 -4.20 -7.78 -10.83
C PHE A 141 -4.14 -9.22 -10.30
N GLN A 142 -4.18 -9.41 -8.97
CA GLN A 142 -4.23 -10.74 -8.38
C GLN A 142 -5.68 -11.19 -8.26
N GLN A 143 -5.98 -12.40 -8.74
CA GLN A 143 -7.35 -12.95 -8.70
C GLN A 143 -7.61 -13.80 -7.45
N ASN A 144 -6.69 -14.69 -7.11
CA ASN A 144 -6.83 -15.60 -5.97
C ASN A 144 -5.68 -15.38 -4.97
N PRO A 145 -5.89 -15.55 -3.66
CA PRO A 145 -4.79 -15.53 -2.68
C PRO A 145 -3.72 -16.56 -3.05
N GLY A 146 -2.44 -16.18 -2.93
CA GLY A 146 -1.32 -17.07 -3.23
C GLY A 146 -0.15 -16.84 -2.28
N LEU A 147 0.53 -17.91 -1.90
CA LEU A 147 1.76 -17.87 -1.12
C LEU A 147 2.95 -18.23 -2.01
N THR A 148 4.03 -17.45 -1.90
CA THR A 148 5.31 -17.71 -2.56
C THR A 148 6.37 -17.91 -1.48
N LEU A 149 7.08 -19.03 -1.53
CA LEU A 149 8.13 -19.40 -0.58
C LEU A 149 9.46 -18.71 -0.95
N SER A 150 9.47 -17.38 -0.98
CA SER A 150 10.67 -16.55 -1.10
C SER A 150 11.31 -16.31 0.26
N ASN A 151 12.45 -15.62 0.31
CA ASN A 151 13.05 -15.14 1.55
C ASN A 151 13.03 -13.60 1.57
N PRO A 152 12.13 -12.94 2.34
CA PRO A 152 11.05 -13.53 3.15
C PRO A 152 9.88 -14.07 2.31
N PRO A 153 9.01 -14.94 2.87
CA PRO A 153 7.83 -15.47 2.18
C PRO A 153 6.83 -14.37 1.85
N LEU A 154 6.13 -14.51 0.72
CA LEU A 154 5.20 -13.51 0.19
C LEU A 154 3.79 -14.07 0.10
N LEU A 155 2.88 -13.52 0.91
CA LEU A 155 1.44 -13.69 0.81
C LEU A 155 0.86 -12.61 -0.11
N HIS A 156 0.35 -13.01 -1.26
CA HIS A 156 -0.20 -12.13 -2.29
C HIS A 156 -1.72 -12.25 -2.32
N LEU A 157 -2.41 -11.15 -1.97
CA LEU A 157 -3.85 -11.06 -1.82
C LEU A 157 -4.48 -10.25 -2.97
N PRO A 158 -5.68 -10.65 -3.43
CA PRO A 158 -6.47 -9.84 -4.36
C PRO A 158 -6.96 -8.56 -3.68
N LEU A 159 -7.01 -7.47 -4.44
CA LEU A 159 -7.59 -6.19 -4.04
C LEU A 159 -8.50 -5.69 -5.16
N SER A 160 -9.71 -5.25 -4.84
CA SER A 160 -10.61 -4.65 -5.82
C SER A 160 -11.13 -3.32 -5.31
N PHE A 161 -10.99 -2.26 -6.11
CA PHE A 161 -11.70 -1.02 -5.84
C PHE A 161 -13.20 -1.19 -6.10
N PRO A 162 -14.06 -0.38 -5.44
CA PRO A 162 -15.49 -0.38 -5.72
C PRO A 162 -15.76 -0.13 -7.21
N SER A 163 -16.58 -0.98 -7.82
CA SER A 163 -16.96 -0.87 -9.22
C SER A 163 -17.65 0.46 -9.53
N SER A 164 -17.54 0.93 -10.77
CA SER A 164 -18.28 2.12 -11.23
C SER A 164 -19.78 1.87 -11.08
N SER A 165 -20.48 2.85 -10.52
CA SER A 165 -21.94 2.79 -10.32
C SER A 165 -22.50 4.21 -10.35
N PRO A 166 -23.78 4.41 -10.69
CA PRO A 166 -24.39 5.74 -10.71
C PRO A 166 -24.44 6.41 -9.33
N HIS A 167 -24.23 5.65 -8.25
CA HIS A 167 -24.17 6.15 -6.89
C HIS A 167 -22.74 6.27 -6.36
N LYS A 168 -21.72 5.90 -7.14
CA LYS A 168 -20.33 6.11 -6.76
C LYS A 168 -20.12 7.62 -6.78
N LEU A 169 -19.75 8.17 -5.63
CA LEU A 169 -19.56 9.61 -5.48
C LEU A 169 -18.07 9.98 -5.62
N THR A 170 -17.15 9.06 -5.34
CA THR A 170 -15.72 9.31 -5.42
C THR A 170 -14.95 8.05 -5.80
N THR A 171 -13.77 8.24 -6.38
CA THR A 171 -12.77 7.18 -6.60
C THR A 171 -11.80 7.02 -5.42
N TRP A 172 -11.95 7.81 -4.36
CA TRP A 172 -11.19 7.62 -3.13
C TRP A 172 -11.70 6.43 -2.34
N SER A 173 -10.78 5.68 -1.74
CA SER A 173 -11.09 4.53 -0.90
C SER A 173 -10.10 4.42 0.26
N THR A 174 -10.60 3.93 1.39
CA THR A 174 -9.76 3.55 2.53
C THR A 174 -9.65 2.04 2.56
N VAL A 175 -8.45 1.51 2.31
CA VAL A 175 -8.18 0.07 2.47
C VAL A 175 -7.72 -0.15 3.91
N VAL A 176 -8.34 -1.12 4.58
CA VAL A 176 -8.08 -1.44 5.99
C VAL A 176 -7.69 -2.92 6.09
N LEU A 177 -6.54 -3.20 6.70
CA LEU A 177 -6.01 -4.55 6.87
C LEU A 177 -5.80 -4.86 8.34
N ASN A 178 -6.21 -6.06 8.76
CA ASN A 178 -5.79 -6.64 10.04
C ASN A 178 -4.56 -7.53 9.81
N LEU A 179 -3.38 -6.97 10.07
CA LEU A 179 -2.09 -7.63 9.85
C LEU A 179 -1.93 -8.87 10.73
N ALA A 180 -2.47 -8.83 11.95
CA ALA A 180 -2.39 -9.96 12.88
C ALA A 180 -3.20 -11.16 12.38
N SER A 181 -4.40 -10.93 11.84
CA SER A 181 -5.20 -11.99 11.22
C SER A 181 -4.55 -12.54 9.94
N LEU A 182 -3.97 -11.65 9.12
CA LEU A 182 -3.33 -12.07 7.87
C LEU A 182 -2.07 -12.90 8.08
N LEU A 183 -1.36 -12.70 9.19
CA LEU A 183 -0.18 -13.47 9.55
C LEU A 183 -0.47 -14.98 9.67
N ALA A 184 -1.67 -15.35 10.13
CA ALA A 184 -2.07 -16.74 10.27
C ALA A 184 -2.18 -17.49 8.92
N HIS A 185 -2.30 -16.76 7.80
CA HIS A 185 -2.41 -17.38 6.48
C HIS A 185 -1.08 -17.88 5.91
N PHE A 186 0.07 -17.47 6.48
CA PHE A 186 1.38 -18.00 6.06
C PHE A 186 1.54 -19.49 6.35
N THR A 187 0.78 -20.04 7.30
CA THR A 187 0.77 -21.47 7.64
C THR A 187 -0.50 -22.20 7.19
N SER A 188 -1.36 -21.56 6.40
CA SER A 188 -2.59 -22.19 5.90
C SER A 188 -2.26 -23.31 4.92
N PRO A 189 -2.71 -24.56 5.15
CA PRO A 189 -2.45 -25.68 4.25
C PRO A 189 -2.87 -25.41 2.80
N SER A 190 -4.03 -24.77 2.63
CA SER A 190 -4.59 -24.39 1.32
C SER A 190 -3.70 -23.45 0.49
N LEU A 191 -2.81 -22.71 1.14
CA LEU A 191 -1.85 -21.82 0.47
C LEU A 191 -0.46 -22.43 0.39
N LEU A 192 -0.10 -23.27 1.36
CA LEU A 192 1.21 -23.91 1.42
C LEU A 192 1.38 -25.03 0.40
N GLU A 193 0.39 -25.91 0.23
CA GLU A 193 0.50 -27.04 -0.72
C GLU A 193 0.79 -26.54 -2.15
N PRO A 194 0.02 -25.58 -2.72
CA PRO A 194 0.31 -25.06 -4.05
C PRO A 194 1.62 -24.25 -4.11
N ALA A 195 2.11 -23.75 -2.98
CA ALA A 195 3.37 -23.00 -2.91
C ALA A 195 4.59 -23.95 -2.96
N TYR A 196 4.51 -25.10 -2.29
CA TYR A 196 5.54 -26.15 -2.36
C TYR A 196 5.59 -26.82 -3.74
N GLU A 197 4.44 -27.10 -4.35
CA GLU A 197 4.39 -27.65 -5.70
C GLU A 197 5.06 -26.72 -6.72
N ARG A 198 4.80 -25.41 -6.63
CA ARG A 198 5.46 -24.39 -7.47
C ARG A 198 6.95 -24.28 -7.22
N SER A 199 7.42 -24.38 -5.97
CA SER A 199 8.86 -24.29 -5.68
C SER A 199 9.63 -25.51 -6.20
N GLN A 200 9.05 -26.70 -6.10
CA GLN A 200 9.63 -27.95 -6.64
C GLN A 200 9.68 -27.92 -8.17
N ALA A 201 8.62 -27.47 -8.84
CA ALA A 201 8.60 -27.33 -10.30
C ALA A 201 9.63 -26.32 -10.81
N GLY A 202 9.95 -25.28 -10.03
CA GLY A 202 10.93 -24.26 -10.36
C GLY A 202 12.40 -24.65 -10.12
N GLY A 203 12.68 -25.90 -9.73
CA GLY A 203 14.05 -26.38 -9.48
C GLY A 203 14.73 -25.75 -8.26
N GLN A 204 13.98 -25.07 -7.38
CA GLN A 204 14.52 -24.51 -6.14
C GLN A 204 14.65 -25.62 -5.10
N SER A 205 15.86 -26.16 -4.97
CA SER A 205 16.20 -27.16 -3.97
C SER A 205 16.16 -26.58 -2.56
N GLY A 206 15.14 -26.94 -1.78
CA GLY A 206 15.24 -27.23 -0.34
C GLY A 206 15.75 -26.15 0.62
N SER A 207 15.69 -24.86 0.29
CA SER A 207 15.90 -23.83 1.32
C SER A 207 14.74 -23.89 2.32
N ILE A 208 15.03 -24.16 3.59
CA ILE A 208 14.04 -24.10 4.67
C ILE A 208 13.64 -22.62 4.82
N VAL A 209 12.54 -22.24 4.18
CA VAL A 209 11.97 -20.90 4.33
C VAL A 209 11.34 -20.81 5.71
N SER A 210 11.79 -19.85 6.52
CA SER A 210 11.21 -19.58 7.83
C SER A 210 9.87 -18.86 7.68
N LEU A 211 8.79 -19.61 7.81
CA LEU A 211 7.43 -19.07 7.75
C LEU A 211 7.04 -18.42 9.09
N PRO A 212 6.43 -17.23 9.08
CA PRO A 212 5.78 -16.69 10.25
C PRO A 212 4.70 -17.66 10.73
N ASN A 213 4.81 -18.11 11.99
CA ASN A 213 3.83 -19.02 12.60
C ASN A 213 3.47 -18.65 14.04
N GLY A 214 4.08 -17.57 14.55
CA GLY A 214 3.79 -17.04 15.87
C GLY A 214 2.75 -15.92 15.85
N PRO A 215 2.38 -15.41 17.02
CA PRO A 215 1.56 -14.20 17.11
C PRO A 215 2.28 -13.00 16.50
N TYR A 216 1.50 -12.06 15.98
CA TYR A 216 2.01 -10.81 15.41
C TYR A 216 2.84 -10.00 16.41
N SER A 217 3.96 -9.44 15.93
CA SER A 217 4.87 -8.60 16.71
C SER A 217 4.82 -7.16 16.22
N HIS A 218 5.23 -6.90 14.97
CA HIS A 218 5.32 -5.54 14.43
C HIS A 218 5.42 -5.51 12.89
N VAL A 219 5.26 -4.32 12.33
CA VAL A 219 5.52 -4.01 10.92
C VAL A 219 7.02 -3.78 10.69
N SER A 220 7.61 -4.43 9.69
CA SER A 220 9.00 -4.21 9.29
C SER A 220 9.14 -3.10 8.25
N TYR A 221 8.25 -3.02 7.26
CA TYR A 221 8.23 -1.95 6.27
C TYR A 221 6.85 -1.77 5.62
N VAL A 222 6.64 -0.62 4.98
CA VAL A 222 5.53 -0.34 4.07
C VAL A 222 6.11 0.11 2.73
N LYS A 223 5.59 -0.42 1.64
CA LYS A 223 5.97 -0.03 0.27
C LYS A 223 4.72 0.18 -0.56
N VAL A 224 4.60 1.34 -1.21
CA VAL A 224 3.46 1.68 -2.07
C VAL A 224 3.97 1.84 -3.49
N TYR A 225 3.40 1.07 -4.43
CA TYR A 225 3.79 1.12 -5.83
C TYR A 225 3.03 2.20 -6.60
N ALA A 226 3.55 2.48 -7.79
CA ALA A 226 3.01 3.45 -8.71
C ALA A 226 1.57 3.21 -9.15
N THR A 227 1.04 4.29 -9.71
CA THR A 227 -0.26 4.42 -10.35
C THR A 227 -1.39 4.60 -9.36
N CYS A 228 -1.17 5.50 -8.40
CA CYS A 228 -2.15 5.91 -7.42
C CYS A 228 -1.96 7.37 -6.98
N ARG A 229 -3.01 7.97 -6.40
CA ARG A 229 -2.87 9.13 -5.52
C ARG A 229 -3.01 8.69 -4.07
N LEU A 230 -2.05 9.07 -3.24
CA LEU A 230 -1.95 8.70 -1.85
C LEU A 230 -2.16 9.92 -0.96
N ARG A 231 -3.02 9.80 0.04
CA ARG A 231 -3.30 10.88 1.00
C ARG A 231 -2.74 10.58 2.39
N ARG A 232 -3.03 9.40 2.93
CA ARG A 232 -2.66 9.01 4.30
C ARG A 232 -2.32 7.52 4.40
N ILE A 233 -1.37 7.21 5.29
CA ILE A 233 -1.12 5.86 5.80
C ILE A 233 -1.02 5.97 7.32
N TRP A 234 -1.82 5.19 8.04
CA TRP A 234 -1.76 5.15 9.50
C TRP A 234 -2.03 3.75 10.04
N PHE A 235 -1.70 3.60 11.31
CA PHE A 235 -1.78 2.36 12.06
C PHE A 235 -2.62 2.59 13.30
N SER A 236 -3.42 1.60 13.71
CA SER A 236 -4.26 1.71 14.90
C SER A 236 -4.46 0.40 15.65
N GLU A 237 -4.81 0.51 16.93
CA GLU A 237 -5.11 -0.65 17.79
C GLU A 237 -6.43 -1.34 17.41
N ALA A 238 -7.43 -0.57 16.95
CA ALA A 238 -8.70 -1.11 16.48
C ALA A 238 -8.98 -0.76 15.02
N GLY A 239 -9.82 -1.59 14.37
CA GLY A 239 -10.18 -1.46 12.96
C GLY A 239 -11.29 -0.43 12.71
N SER A 240 -12.24 -0.76 11.84
CA SER A 240 -13.29 0.14 11.35
C SER A 240 -14.33 0.61 12.38
N GLY A 241 -14.31 0.10 13.61
CA GLY A 241 -15.28 0.43 14.67
C GLY A 241 -14.85 1.52 15.64
N GLN A 242 -13.61 2.01 15.58
CA GLN A 242 -13.13 3.07 16.47
C GLN A 242 -13.48 4.45 15.90
N ARG A 243 -13.84 5.41 16.75
CA ARG A 243 -14.01 6.81 16.36
C ARG A 243 -12.65 7.35 15.93
N ILE A 244 -12.35 7.28 14.63
CA ILE A 244 -11.13 7.87 14.09
C ILE A 244 -11.22 9.40 14.19
N PRO A 245 -10.11 10.09 14.41
CA PRO A 245 -10.09 11.56 14.38
C PRO A 245 -10.64 12.11 13.07
N TRP A 246 -11.17 13.34 13.09
CA TRP A 246 -11.81 13.93 11.90
C TRP A 246 -10.80 14.04 10.74
N GLU A 247 -9.53 14.32 11.01
CA GLU A 247 -8.47 14.41 10.01
C GLU A 247 -8.25 13.12 9.20
N MET A 248 -8.68 11.97 9.73
CA MET A 248 -8.60 10.66 9.09
C MET A 248 -9.81 10.33 8.23
N HIS A 249 -10.87 11.14 8.24
CA HIS A 249 -12.03 10.95 7.37
C HIS A 249 -11.79 11.52 5.96
N LEU A 250 -12.52 10.98 4.98
CA LEU A 250 -12.61 11.54 3.63
C LEU A 250 -13.75 12.54 3.60
N TYR A 251 -13.44 13.81 3.40
CA TYR A 251 -14.43 14.86 3.20
C TYR A 251 -14.27 15.40 1.78
N ALA A 252 -15.34 15.28 0.98
CA ALA A 252 -15.44 16.08 -0.22
C ALA A 252 -15.68 17.54 0.20
N THR A 253 -15.09 18.48 -0.53
CA THR A 253 -15.57 19.86 -0.50
C THR A 253 -16.78 19.95 -1.43
N GLU A 254 -17.85 20.60 -0.97
CA GLU A 254 -19.01 20.98 -1.79
C GLU A 254 -18.60 21.75 -3.05
#